data_AF-A0A087UXD2-F1
#
_entry.id   AF-A0A087UXD2-F1
#
_cell.length_a   1.000
_cell.length_b   1.000
_cell.length_c   1.000
_cell.angle_alpha   90.00
_cell.angle_beta   90.00
_cell.angle_gamma   90.00
#
_symmetry.space_group_name_H-M   'P 1'
#
loop_
_entity.id
_entity.type
_entity.pdbx_description
1 polymer ?
#
loop_
_entity_poly.entity_id
_entity_poly.type
_entity_poly.pdbx_seq_one_letter_code
_entity_poly.pdbx_strand_id
1 'polypeptide(L)'
;MNSVKTSIVSAFNMHGYTLRSEALRFLQEKLEPLDDTQRHEEVQKVLDHVNTQNLSSPMIEKDIIENIIKSLETASSDDGILFKVYDAFSLHRYTYNTDSKKFLNWALLHDKSPSLHGSSDSKADIFIERYKMVHQRTARHKVFAAPVIRDSSRPSNSYSLKAVEHLLGTSGREKNVVVLGMLTQLKEGQFFLEDPTGAVRLNLKKA
;
A
#
# COMPACT_ATOMS: atom_id res chain seq x y z
N MET A 1 -24.98 18.69 36.26
CA MET A 1 -25.40 17.69 35.26
C MET A 1 -25.21 18.29 33.87
N ASN A 2 -24.30 17.98 32.95
CA ASN A 2 -23.19 17.03 32.82
C ASN A 2 -22.11 17.75 31.97
N SER A 3 -21.25 18.58 32.58
CA SER A 3 -20.20 19.32 31.84
C SER A 3 -19.27 18.37 31.08
N VAL A 4 -18.95 17.24 31.73
CA VAL A 4 -18.15 16.12 31.21
C VAL A 4 -18.71 15.58 29.88
N LYS A 5 -20.00 15.25 29.86
CA LYS A 5 -20.66 14.67 28.68
C LYS A 5 -20.63 15.62 27.49
N THR A 6 -20.93 16.90 27.72
CA THR A 6 -20.92 17.92 26.66
C THR A 6 -19.52 18.17 26.13
N SER A 7 -18.50 18.15 27.01
CA SER A 7 -17.10 18.29 26.63
C SER A 7 -16.62 17.13 25.74
N ILE A 8 -16.91 15.88 26.13
CA ILE A 8 -16.55 14.68 25.35
C ILE A 8 -17.24 14.71 23.98
N VAL A 9 -18.56 14.97 23.94
CA VAL A 9 -19.31 15.02 22.67
C VAL A 9 -18.78 16.13 21.76
N SER A 10 -18.49 17.31 22.31
CA SER A 10 -17.92 18.43 21.55
C SER A 10 -16.56 18.05 20.95
N ALA A 11 -15.68 17.43 21.74
CA ALA A 11 -14.35 17.00 21.28
C ALA A 11 -14.42 16.02 20.11
N PHE A 12 -15.26 14.98 20.21
CA PHE A 12 -15.42 14.00 19.15
C PHE A 12 -16.08 14.59 17.90
N ASN A 13 -17.09 15.46 18.06
CA ASN A 13 -17.74 16.15 16.95
C ASN A 13 -16.76 17.07 16.19
N MET A 14 -15.87 17.79 16.90
CA MET A 14 -14.84 18.63 16.29
C MET A 14 -13.87 17.82 15.40
N HIS A 15 -13.67 16.53 15.72
CA HIS A 15 -12.84 15.61 14.95
C HIS A 15 -13.64 14.80 13.92
N GLY A 16 -14.93 15.11 13.72
CA GLY A 16 -15.78 14.46 12.72
C GLY A 16 -16.34 13.11 13.16
N TYR A 17 -16.28 12.77 14.44
CA TYR A 17 -16.77 11.50 14.98
C TYR A 17 -18.07 11.66 15.77
N THR A 18 -18.97 10.69 15.62
CA THR A 18 -20.21 10.61 16.43
C THR A 18 -20.13 9.44 17.39
N LEU A 19 -20.15 9.70 18.70
CA LEU A 19 -20.20 8.66 19.74
C LEU A 19 -21.62 8.09 19.89
N ARG A 20 -21.74 6.75 19.90
CA ARG A 20 -22.97 6.08 20.32
C ARG A 20 -23.21 6.27 21.83
N SER A 21 -24.46 6.14 22.25
CA SER A 21 -24.89 6.30 23.65
C SER A 21 -24.10 5.43 24.63
N GLU A 22 -23.83 4.18 24.28
CA GLU A 22 -23.07 3.25 25.13
C GLU A 22 -21.59 3.60 25.22
N ALA A 23 -20.97 4.02 24.11
CA ALA A 23 -19.57 4.47 24.08
C ALA A 23 -19.38 5.74 24.91
N LEU A 24 -20.33 6.68 24.82
CA LEU A 24 -20.33 7.91 25.61
C LEU A 24 -20.49 7.64 27.10
N ARG A 25 -21.38 6.72 27.50
CA ARG A 25 -21.54 6.34 28.90
C ARG A 25 -20.25 5.70 29.46
N PHE A 26 -19.63 4.82 28.68
CA PHE A 26 -18.39 4.16 29.06
C PHE A 26 -17.23 5.15 29.25
N LEU A 27 -17.03 6.07 28.30
CA LEU A 27 -16.03 7.15 28.44
C LEU A 27 -16.32 8.04 29.64
N GLN A 28 -17.59 8.41 29.84
CA GLN A 28 -17.97 9.23 30.97
C GLN A 28 -17.61 8.56 32.29
N GLU A 29 -17.97 7.29 32.50
CA GLU A 29 -17.66 6.52 33.72
C GLU A 29 -16.15 6.45 33.99
N LYS A 30 -15.33 6.32 32.94
CA LYS A 30 -13.86 6.27 33.06
C LYS A 30 -13.22 7.64 33.33
N LEU A 31 -13.84 8.72 32.88
CA LEU A 31 -13.32 10.09 32.95
C LEU A 31 -13.92 10.92 34.10
N GLU A 32 -14.98 10.43 34.74
CA GLU A 32 -15.61 11.01 35.93
C GLU A 32 -14.64 11.16 37.13
N PRO A 33 -13.73 10.20 37.44
CA PRO A 33 -12.82 10.33 38.59
C PRO A 33 -11.59 11.23 38.32
N LEU A 34 -11.42 11.74 37.10
CA LEU A 34 -10.24 12.52 36.71
C LEU A 34 -10.52 14.03 36.77
N ASP A 35 -9.47 14.80 37.05
CA ASP A 35 -9.50 16.27 37.02
C ASP A 35 -9.70 16.80 35.59
N ASP A 36 -10.16 18.04 35.45
CA ASP A 36 -10.50 18.62 34.13
C ASP A 36 -9.32 18.64 33.14
N THR A 37 -8.09 18.87 33.63
CA THR A 37 -6.87 18.84 32.80
C THR A 37 -6.53 17.43 32.33
N GLN A 38 -6.57 16.45 33.25
CA GLN A 38 -6.31 15.04 32.93
C GLN A 38 -7.38 14.49 31.98
N ARG A 39 -8.64 14.90 32.17
CA ARG A 39 -9.75 14.53 31.30
C ARG A 39 -9.53 15.01 29.87
N HIS A 40 -9.07 16.25 29.69
CA HIS A 40 -8.78 16.77 28.36
C HIS A 40 -7.65 15.99 27.68
N GLU A 41 -6.58 15.69 28.44
CA GLU A 41 -5.44 14.91 27.94
C GLU A 41 -5.84 13.49 27.52
N GLU A 42 -6.61 12.78 28.35
CA GLU A 42 -7.07 11.42 28.04
C GLU A 42 -8.04 11.39 26.85
N VAL A 43 -8.94 12.38 26.73
CA VAL A 43 -9.80 12.50 25.55
C VAL A 43 -8.97 12.71 24.28
N GLN A 44 -7.91 13.53 24.35
CA GLN A 44 -7.02 13.75 23.20
C GLN A 44 -6.26 12.47 22.83
N LYS A 45 -5.70 11.74 23.80
CA LYS A 45 -5.02 10.46 23.56
C LYS A 45 -5.92 9.43 22.88
N VAL A 46 -7.18 9.34 23.32
CA VAL A 46 -8.18 8.46 22.70
C VAL A 46 -8.46 8.91 21.27
N LEU A 47 -8.66 10.20 21.01
CA LEU A 47 -8.90 10.73 19.67
C LEU A 47 -7.73 10.49 18.71
N ASP A 48 -6.49 10.66 19.19
CA ASP A 48 -5.30 10.38 18.40
C ASP A 48 -5.24 8.90 17.99
N HIS A 49 -5.59 7.98 18.90
CA HIS A 49 -5.69 6.55 18.58
C HIS A 49 -6.84 6.21 17.64
N VAL A 50 -8.00 6.87 17.78
CA VAL A 50 -9.12 6.75 16.84
C VAL A 50 -8.67 7.13 15.43
N ASN A 51 -7.87 8.20 15.28
CA ASN A 51 -7.34 8.63 13.99
C ASN A 51 -6.35 7.63 13.36
N THR A 52 -5.62 6.86 14.17
CA THR A 52 -4.71 5.81 13.67
C THR A 52 -5.43 4.54 13.21
N GLN A 53 -6.69 4.36 13.63
CA GLN A 53 -7.49 3.20 13.26
C GLN A 53 -8.11 3.43 11.87
N ASN A 54 -8.02 2.44 10.98
CA ASN A 54 -8.74 2.46 9.71
C ASN A 54 -10.24 2.15 9.94
N LEU A 55 -10.98 3.15 10.40
CA LEU A 55 -12.41 3.00 10.67
C LEU A 55 -13.21 2.99 9.37
N SER A 56 -14.16 2.05 9.26
CA SER A 56 -15.10 1.99 8.13
C SER A 56 -16.24 3.01 8.22
N SER A 57 -16.43 3.63 9.39
CA SER A 57 -17.52 4.57 9.68
C SER A 57 -17.07 5.62 10.69
N PRO A 58 -17.55 6.88 10.58
CA PRO A 58 -17.29 7.94 11.58
C PRO A 58 -18.10 7.74 12.88
N MET A 59 -18.90 6.68 12.96
CA MET A 59 -19.73 6.39 14.13
C MET A 59 -18.99 5.43 15.07
N ILE A 60 -18.71 5.90 16.28
CA ILE A 60 -17.86 5.20 17.23
C ILE A 60 -18.72 4.40 18.22
N GLU A 61 -18.56 3.07 18.15
CA GLU A 61 -19.21 2.10 19.02
C GLU A 61 -18.37 1.81 20.27
N LYS A 62 -19.00 1.21 21.29
CA LYS A 62 -18.37 0.95 22.59
C LYS A 62 -17.11 0.09 22.46
N ASP A 63 -17.19 -0.95 21.62
CA ASP A 63 -16.12 -1.92 21.42
C ASP A 63 -14.83 -1.26 20.89
N ILE A 64 -14.97 -0.25 20.03
CA ILE A 64 -13.85 0.53 19.48
C ILE A 64 -13.14 1.26 20.62
N ILE A 65 -13.90 1.95 21.49
CA ILE A 65 -13.34 2.66 22.64
C ILE A 65 -12.71 1.69 23.64
N GLU A 66 -13.36 0.57 23.95
CA GLU A 66 -12.79 -0.43 24.86
C GLU A 66 -11.46 -0.97 24.38
N ASN A 67 -11.34 -1.26 23.08
CA ASN A 67 -10.09 -1.72 22.47
C ASN A 67 -9.01 -0.63 22.52
N ILE A 68 -9.38 0.64 22.28
CA ILE A 68 -8.44 1.76 22.36
C ILE A 68 -7.93 1.95 23.78
N ILE A 69 -8.81 1.97 24.78
CA ILE A 69 -8.41 2.14 26.19
C ILE A 69 -7.53 0.96 26.63
N LYS A 70 -7.88 -0.28 26.28
CA LYS A 70 -7.01 -1.45 26.54
C LYS A 70 -5.65 -1.30 25.87
N SER A 71 -5.61 -0.80 24.63
CA SER A 71 -4.35 -0.58 23.91
C SER A 71 -3.50 0.52 24.56
N LEU A 72 -4.13 1.58 25.10
CA LEU A 72 -3.46 2.66 25.83
C LEU A 72 -2.90 2.19 27.17
N GLU A 73 -3.66 1.38 27.90
CA GLU A 73 -3.23 0.74 29.16
C GLU A 73 -2.09 -0.26 28.93
N THR A 74 -2.07 -0.94 27.77
CA THR A 74 -0.98 -1.83 27.39
C THR A 74 0.24 -1.06 26.87
N ALA A 75 0.04 0.06 26.18
CA ALA A 75 1.11 0.90 25.66
C ALA A 75 1.83 1.69 26.77
N SER A 76 1.15 2.04 27.87
CA SER A 76 1.79 2.67 29.04
C SER A 76 2.68 1.70 29.83
N SER A 77 2.62 0.40 29.54
CA SER A 77 3.54 -0.63 30.04
C SER A 77 4.57 -1.08 28.98
N ASP A 78 4.52 -0.51 27.77
CA ASP A 78 5.46 -0.79 26.68
C ASP A 78 6.53 0.31 26.67
N ASP A 79 7.61 0.09 27.43
CA ASP A 79 8.86 0.82 27.24
C ASP A 79 9.20 0.79 25.75
N GLY A 80 9.12 1.95 25.10
CA GLY A 80 9.08 2.09 23.64
C GLY A 80 9.99 1.12 22.91
N ILE A 81 9.38 0.22 22.13
CA ILE A 81 10.06 -0.81 21.34
C ILE A 81 11.07 -0.13 20.39
N LEU A 82 12.33 -0.04 20.82
CA LEU A 82 13.42 0.57 20.04
C LEU A 82 13.79 -0.29 18.82
N PHE A 83 13.56 -1.59 18.92
CA PHE A 83 13.97 -2.56 17.91
C PHE A 83 12.96 -3.69 17.81
N LYS A 84 12.45 -3.93 16.59
CA LYS A 84 11.47 -4.98 16.31
C LYS A 84 11.98 -5.87 15.19
N VAL A 85 12.06 -7.16 15.48
CA VAL A 85 12.35 -8.20 14.49
C VAL A 85 11.02 -8.73 13.97
N TYR A 86 10.87 -8.75 12.65
CA TYR A 86 9.70 -9.33 12.00
C TYR A 86 10.03 -10.73 11.49
N ASP A 87 9.19 -11.70 11.84
CA ASP A 87 9.24 -13.01 11.22
C ASP A 87 8.84 -12.90 9.74
N ALA A 88 9.51 -13.64 8.87
CA ALA A 88 9.28 -13.59 7.43
C ALA A 88 7.84 -13.98 7.05
N PHE A 89 7.21 -14.88 7.80
CA PHE A 89 5.84 -15.33 7.56
C PHE A 89 4.79 -14.43 8.24
N SER A 90 5.20 -13.56 9.17
CA SER A 90 4.35 -12.52 9.76
C SER A 90 4.16 -11.29 8.86
N LEU A 91 4.96 -11.16 7.80
CA LEU A 91 4.91 -10.02 6.89
C LEU A 91 3.66 -10.07 6.00
N HIS A 92 2.99 -8.93 5.89
CA HIS A 92 1.88 -8.78 4.96
C HIS A 92 2.40 -8.70 3.52
N ARG A 93 1.82 -9.51 2.64
CA ARG A 93 2.12 -9.48 1.21
C ARG A 93 1.32 -8.36 0.54
N TYR A 94 2.00 -7.53 -0.24
CA TYR A 94 1.39 -6.50 -1.08
C TYR A 94 1.67 -6.78 -2.56
N THR A 95 0.74 -6.36 -3.42
CA THR A 95 0.90 -6.38 -4.87
C THR A 95 0.60 -5.00 -5.45
N TYR A 96 1.29 -4.66 -6.53
CA TYR A 96 1.07 -3.40 -7.23
C TYR A 96 -0.07 -3.54 -8.23
N ASN A 97 -1.16 -2.81 -8.01
CA ASN A 97 -2.24 -2.69 -8.98
C ASN A 97 -1.86 -1.60 -10.01
N THR A 98 -1.80 -2.00 -11.28
CA THR A 98 -1.37 -1.13 -12.39
C THR A 98 -2.37 -0.03 -12.71
N ASP A 99 -3.66 -0.31 -12.54
CA ASP A 99 -4.77 0.60 -12.88
C ASP A 99 -4.89 1.72 -11.85
N SER A 100 -4.96 1.34 -10.57
CA SER A 100 -5.04 2.29 -9.45
C SER A 100 -3.68 2.90 -9.09
N LYS A 101 -2.58 2.37 -9.63
CA LYS A 101 -1.19 2.74 -9.33
C LYS A 101 -0.86 2.72 -7.83
N LYS A 102 -1.45 1.78 -7.09
CA LYS A 102 -1.32 1.64 -5.63
C LYS A 102 -0.89 0.22 -5.26
N PHE A 103 -0.25 0.10 -4.10
CA PHE A 103 -0.04 -1.18 -3.46
C PHE A 103 -1.30 -1.58 -2.70
N LEU A 104 -1.80 -2.76 -3.00
CA LEU A 104 -2.95 -3.35 -2.34
C LEU A 104 -2.48 -4.59 -1.58
N ASN A 105 -3.14 -4.88 -0.45
CA ASN A 105 -2.88 -6.11 0.27
C ASN A 105 -3.28 -7.30 -0.60
N TRP A 106 -2.40 -8.30 -0.73
CA TRP A 106 -2.61 -9.49 -1.54
C TRP A 106 -3.91 -10.22 -1.17
N ALA A 107 -4.24 -10.27 0.13
CA ALA A 107 -5.44 -10.94 0.62
C ALA A 107 -6.76 -10.27 0.18
N LEU A 108 -6.73 -9.01 -0.28
CA LEU A 108 -7.92 -8.32 -0.80
C LEU A 108 -8.21 -8.65 -2.27
N LEU A 109 -7.21 -9.15 -3.01
CA LEU A 109 -7.30 -9.39 -4.45
C LEU A 109 -7.31 -10.88 -4.79
N HIS A 110 -6.87 -11.73 -3.87
CA HIS A 110 -6.74 -13.16 -4.10
C HIS A 110 -7.42 -13.93 -2.98
N ASP A 111 -8.34 -14.83 -3.35
CA ASP A 111 -9.04 -15.71 -2.41
C ASP A 111 -8.12 -16.73 -1.72
N LYS A 112 -6.90 -16.93 -2.24
CA LYS A 112 -5.97 -17.95 -1.75
C LYS A 112 -4.83 -17.33 -0.93
N SER A 113 -4.72 -17.79 0.31
CA SER A 113 -3.57 -17.49 1.17
C SER A 113 -2.28 -18.10 0.59
N PRO A 114 -1.11 -17.46 0.82
CA PRO A 114 0.19 -18.05 0.48
C PRO A 114 0.36 -19.42 1.15
N SER A 115 0.93 -20.38 0.43
CA SER A 115 1.25 -21.70 0.96
C SER A 115 2.64 -22.14 0.52
N LEU A 116 3.27 -23.02 1.30
CA LEU A 116 4.58 -23.58 0.97
C LEU A 116 4.54 -24.40 -0.33
N HIS A 117 3.43 -25.08 -0.58
CA HIS A 117 3.17 -25.87 -1.78
C HIS A 117 2.12 -25.18 -2.66
N GLY A 118 2.50 -24.04 -3.23
CA GLY A 118 1.65 -23.24 -4.11
C GLY A 118 1.28 -23.94 -5.43
N SER A 119 0.28 -23.38 -6.13
CA SER A 119 -0.12 -23.85 -7.46
C SER A 119 0.89 -23.41 -8.54
N SER A 120 0.70 -23.89 -9.77
CA SER A 120 1.41 -23.38 -10.95
C SER A 120 1.26 -21.86 -11.10
N ASP A 121 0.09 -21.32 -10.78
CA ASP A 121 -0.19 -19.88 -10.87
C ASP A 121 0.69 -19.10 -9.89
N SER A 122 0.91 -19.65 -8.68
CA SER A 122 1.80 -19.03 -7.69
C SER A 122 3.22 -18.86 -8.23
N LYS A 123 3.69 -19.78 -9.08
CA LYS A 123 5.00 -19.66 -9.74
C LYS A 123 5.00 -18.57 -10.81
N ALA A 124 3.93 -18.47 -11.62
CA ALA A 124 3.79 -17.42 -12.62
C ALA A 124 3.72 -16.03 -11.97
N ASP A 125 2.95 -15.89 -10.90
CA ASP A 125 2.78 -14.66 -10.13
C ASP A 125 4.11 -14.09 -9.63
N ILE A 126 5.07 -14.95 -9.24
CA ILE A 126 6.40 -14.49 -8.82
C ILE A 126 7.07 -13.66 -9.92
N PHE A 127 7.01 -14.10 -11.17
CA PHE A 127 7.63 -13.39 -12.29
C PHE A 127 6.83 -12.15 -12.69
N ILE A 128 5.51 -12.25 -12.68
CA ILE A 128 4.61 -11.12 -12.98
C ILE A 128 4.81 -9.99 -11.95
N GLU A 129 4.85 -10.31 -10.65
CA GLU A 129 5.04 -9.32 -9.59
C GLU A 129 6.42 -8.67 -9.64
N ARG A 130 7.48 -9.45 -9.92
CA ARG A 130 8.83 -8.91 -10.15
C ARG A 130 8.85 -7.93 -11.33
N TYR A 131 8.20 -8.31 -12.44
CA TYR A 131 8.08 -7.43 -13.61
C TYR A 131 7.32 -6.15 -13.25
N LYS A 132 6.13 -6.24 -12.65
CA LYS A 132 5.32 -5.07 -12.26
C LYS A 132 6.11 -4.11 -11.38
N MET A 133 6.86 -4.61 -10.40
CA MET A 133 7.67 -3.81 -9.48
C MET A 133 8.78 -3.02 -10.18
N VAL A 134 9.49 -3.66 -11.12
CA VAL A 134 10.52 -2.98 -11.89
C VAL A 134 9.88 -2.03 -12.90
N HIS A 135 8.86 -2.48 -13.62
CA HIS A 135 8.15 -1.69 -14.62
C HIS A 135 7.58 -0.40 -14.05
N GLN A 136 6.88 -0.45 -12.91
CA GLN A 136 6.30 0.74 -12.29
C GLN A 136 7.38 1.73 -11.84
N ARG A 137 8.56 1.25 -11.40
CA ARG A 137 9.68 2.11 -11.02
C ARG A 137 10.32 2.75 -12.25
N THR A 138 10.57 1.96 -13.29
CA THR A 138 11.18 2.41 -14.54
C THR A 138 10.29 3.42 -15.25
N ALA A 139 8.97 3.18 -15.33
CA ALA A 139 8.02 4.10 -15.97
C ALA A 139 7.92 5.47 -15.28
N ARG A 140 8.27 5.57 -13.99
CA ARG A 140 8.32 6.85 -13.25
C ARG A 140 9.66 7.57 -13.36
N HIS A 141 10.69 6.94 -13.93
CA HIS A 141 11.97 7.59 -14.10
C HIS A 141 11.88 8.66 -15.19
N LYS A 142 12.55 9.79 -14.99
CA LYS A 142 12.49 10.99 -15.87
C LYS A 142 12.75 10.76 -17.36
N VAL A 143 13.51 9.70 -17.69
CA VAL A 143 13.84 9.32 -19.07
C VAL A 143 12.68 8.58 -19.75
N PHE A 144 11.76 7.98 -18.98
CA PHE A 144 10.61 7.24 -19.47
C PHE A 144 9.26 7.92 -19.18
N ALA A 145 9.21 8.78 -18.17
CA ALA A 145 8.07 9.62 -17.87
C ALA A 145 8.02 10.79 -18.86
N ALA A 146 7.09 10.77 -19.80
CA ALA A 146 6.87 11.89 -20.72
C ALA A 146 6.63 13.19 -19.93
N PRO A 147 7.32 14.31 -20.25
CA PRO A 147 7.06 15.58 -19.58
C PRO A 147 5.61 16.03 -19.80
N VAL A 148 4.91 16.37 -18.71
CA VAL A 148 3.54 16.94 -18.77
C VAL A 148 3.54 18.30 -19.47
N ILE A 149 4.65 19.04 -19.37
CA ILE A 149 4.86 20.32 -20.04
C ILE A 149 5.91 20.11 -21.13
N ARG A 150 5.50 20.22 -22.39
CA ARG A 150 6.40 20.20 -23.54
C ARG A 150 7.11 21.55 -23.64
N ASP A 151 8.26 21.66 -23.01
CA ASP A 151 9.18 22.77 -23.23
C ASP A 151 9.94 22.51 -24.55
N SER A 152 9.72 23.35 -25.56
CA SER A 152 10.34 23.26 -26.88
C SER A 152 11.84 23.55 -26.86
N SER A 153 12.39 24.04 -25.74
CA SER A 153 13.80 24.41 -25.60
C SER A 153 14.72 23.28 -25.08
N ARG A 154 14.17 22.15 -24.63
CA ARG A 154 14.96 21.02 -24.11
C ARG A 154 14.97 19.86 -25.11
N PRO A 155 16.14 19.25 -25.41
CA PRO A 155 16.17 17.99 -26.15
C PRO A 155 15.50 16.91 -25.31
N SER A 156 14.24 16.61 -25.64
CA SER A 156 13.44 15.58 -24.99
C SER A 156 13.91 14.20 -25.44
N ASN A 157 15.05 13.73 -24.91
CA ASN A 157 15.43 12.31 -24.99
C ASN A 157 14.57 11.47 -24.03
N SER A 158 13.26 11.55 -24.21
CA SER A 158 12.27 10.71 -23.54
C SER A 158 12.07 9.46 -24.36
N TYR A 159 12.28 8.30 -23.77
CA TYR A 159 11.98 7.01 -24.37
C TYR A 159 10.60 6.53 -23.90
N SER A 160 9.86 5.87 -24.77
CA SER A 160 8.62 5.19 -24.40
C SER A 160 8.91 3.70 -24.26
N LEU A 161 8.55 3.13 -23.10
CA LEU A 161 8.55 1.68 -22.93
C LEU A 161 7.45 1.07 -23.79
N LYS A 162 7.80 0.05 -24.57
CA LYS A 162 6.87 -0.79 -25.32
C LYS A 162 6.84 -2.19 -24.72
N ALA A 163 5.66 -2.80 -24.72
CA ALA A 163 5.50 -4.21 -24.38
C ALA A 163 5.99 -5.10 -25.53
N VAL A 164 6.28 -6.37 -25.25
CA VAL A 164 6.71 -7.35 -26.25
C VAL A 164 5.63 -7.56 -27.31
N GLU A 165 4.35 -7.57 -26.94
CA GLU A 165 3.24 -7.70 -27.90
C GLU A 165 3.24 -6.61 -28.98
N HIS A 166 3.70 -5.39 -28.66
CA HIS A 166 3.80 -4.30 -29.63
C HIS A 166 4.77 -4.66 -30.76
N LEU A 167 5.89 -5.31 -30.41
CA LEU A 167 6.85 -5.80 -31.40
C LEU A 167 6.28 -6.96 -32.22
N LEU A 168 5.55 -7.88 -31.59
CA LEU A 168 4.96 -9.04 -32.25
C LEU A 168 3.80 -8.66 -33.18
N GLY A 169 3.06 -7.61 -32.87
CA GLY A 169 1.96 -7.08 -33.69
C GLY A 169 2.41 -6.13 -34.82
N THR A 170 3.66 -5.68 -34.79
CA THR A 170 4.17 -4.73 -35.80
C THR A 170 4.87 -5.46 -36.94
N SER A 171 4.35 -5.32 -38.16
CA SER A 171 4.94 -5.94 -39.36
C SER A 171 6.15 -5.17 -39.93
N GLY A 172 6.40 -3.95 -39.45
CA GLY A 172 7.45 -3.04 -39.95
C GLY A 172 8.74 -3.07 -39.12
N ARG A 173 9.84 -2.58 -39.70
CA ARG A 173 11.08 -2.34 -38.95
C ARG A 173 10.97 -1.03 -38.18
N GLU A 174 10.84 -1.13 -36.86
CA GLU A 174 10.84 0.02 -35.97
C GLU A 174 12.26 0.30 -35.46
N LYS A 175 12.67 1.57 -35.46
CA LYS A 175 13.96 2.02 -34.91
C LYS A 175 13.71 2.67 -33.55
N ASN A 176 14.69 2.61 -32.66
CA ASN A 176 14.66 3.26 -31.33
C ASN A 176 13.54 2.75 -30.41
N VAL A 177 13.27 1.45 -30.42
CA VAL A 177 12.31 0.83 -29.49
C VAL A 177 13.03 0.46 -28.19
N VAL A 178 12.40 0.78 -27.05
CA VAL A 178 12.86 0.36 -25.74
C VAL A 178 11.83 -0.56 -25.13
N VAL A 179 12.25 -1.77 -24.77
CA VAL A 179 11.41 -2.78 -24.12
C VAL A 179 12.02 -3.11 -22.77
N LEU A 180 11.18 -3.20 -21.75
CA LEU A 180 11.55 -3.77 -20.47
C LEU A 180 11.10 -5.23 -20.47
N GLY A 181 11.99 -6.15 -20.08
CA GLY A 181 11.65 -7.55 -19.93
C GLY A 181 12.71 -8.33 -19.18
N MET A 182 12.40 -9.59 -18.89
CA MET A 182 13.30 -10.56 -18.32
C MET A 182 14.14 -11.20 -19.44
N LEU A 183 15.47 -11.15 -19.29
CA LEU A 183 16.36 -11.87 -20.19
C LEU A 183 16.30 -13.37 -19.86
N THR A 184 15.93 -14.20 -20.84
CA THR A 184 15.85 -15.66 -20.69
C THR A 184 16.67 -16.37 -21.74
N GLN A 185 17.06 -17.61 -21.44
CA GLN A 185 17.77 -18.49 -22.37
C GLN A 185 17.06 -19.84 -22.42
N LEU A 186 16.13 -19.97 -23.37
CA LEU A 186 15.33 -21.20 -23.54
C LEU A 186 16.11 -22.31 -24.25
N LYS A 187 17.09 -21.94 -25.07
CA LYS A 187 18.01 -22.85 -25.78
C LYS A 187 19.42 -22.29 -25.71
N GLU A 188 20.41 -23.17 -25.73
CA GLU A 188 21.82 -22.75 -25.74
C GLU A 188 22.10 -21.78 -26.89
N GLY A 189 22.80 -20.68 -26.59
CA GLY A 189 23.09 -19.61 -27.55
C GLY A 189 21.88 -18.80 -28.06
N GLN A 190 20.65 -19.05 -27.58
CA GLN A 190 19.44 -18.31 -27.99
C GLN A 190 18.83 -17.56 -26.81
N PHE A 191 19.02 -16.24 -26.81
CA PHE A 191 18.45 -15.34 -25.82
C PHE A 191 17.08 -14.83 -26.25
N PHE A 192 16.20 -14.64 -25.27
CA PHE A 192 14.87 -14.09 -25.43
C PHE A 192 14.67 -12.98 -24.38
N LEU A 193 13.77 -12.06 -24.70
CA LEU A 193 13.25 -11.06 -23.78
C LEU A 193 11.77 -11.38 -23.53
N GLU A 194 11.40 -11.53 -22.27
CA GLU A 194 10.06 -11.91 -21.85
C GLU A 194 9.41 -10.81 -21.00
N ASP A 195 8.14 -10.52 -21.27
CA ASP A 195 7.27 -9.74 -20.39
C ASP A 195 5.90 -10.45 -20.27
N PRO A 196 4.93 -9.94 -19.49
CA PRO A 196 3.61 -10.59 -19.37
C PRO A 196 2.82 -10.74 -20.67
N THR A 197 3.22 -10.06 -21.74
CA THR A 197 2.54 -10.05 -23.04
C THR A 197 3.16 -11.02 -24.05
N GLY A 198 4.39 -11.49 -23.80
CA GLY A 198 5.00 -12.54 -24.62
C GLY A 198 6.52 -12.61 -24.53
N ALA A 199 7.11 -13.30 -25.51
CA ALA A 199 8.55 -13.51 -25.63
C ALA A 199 9.03 -13.11 -27.04
N VAL A 200 10.16 -12.41 -27.12
CA VAL A 200 10.81 -12.09 -28.40
C VAL A 200 12.27 -12.53 -28.39
N ARG A 201 12.73 -13.15 -29.47
CA ARG A 201 14.13 -13.58 -29.61
C ARG A 201 15.05 -12.37 -29.77
N LEU A 202 16.14 -12.35 -29.03
CA LEU A 202 17.15 -11.31 -29.08
C LEU A 202 18.33 -11.68 -29.98
N ASN A 203 18.90 -10.66 -30.62
CA ASN A 203 20.19 -10.74 -31.28
C ASN A 203 21.17 -9.79 -30.57
N LEU A 204 22.01 -10.35 -29.70
CA LEU A 204 22.94 -9.60 -28.85
C LEU A 204 24.37 -9.52 -29.41
N LYS A 205 24.58 -9.85 -30.70
CA LYS A 205 25.92 -9.87 -31.31
C LYS A 205 26.66 -8.51 -31.32
N LYS A 206 25.93 -7.42 -31.10
CA LYS A 206 26.45 -6.04 -31.07
C LYS A 206 25.92 -5.25 -29.86
N ALA A 207 25.54 -5.96 -28.80
CA ALA A 207 25.05 -5.38 -27.56
C ALA A 207 26.20 -4.77 -26.75
#